data_AF-A0A7K1TYN1-F1
#
_entry.id   AF-A0A7K1TYN1-F1
#
_cell.length_a   1.000
_cell.length_b   1.000
_cell.length_c   1.000
_cell.angle_alpha   90.00
_cell.angle_beta   90.00
_cell.angle_gamma   90.00
#
_symmetry.space_group_name_H-M   'P 1'
#
loop_
_entity.id
_entity.type
_entity.pdbx_description
1 polymer ?
#
loop_
_entity_poly.entity_id
_entity_poly.type
_entity_poly.pdbx_seq_one_letter_code
_entity_poly.pdbx_strand_id
1 'polypeptide(L)'
;MDPQLPFFSEPGSHLIPLKDGELVYFPHLFSGEEANLLLKALLENIHWQQESMMMYGKQVLFPRLMAWFGDAGSSYSFSGKTYHPFPWTKDLLYIKNRIEKEAGVTFNSVLANRYRNGQDSMGWHADDEPELGRDPVIASVNLGASRRFMLRHKTEKDQRYELELQHGSLLIMKGALQHHWQHQVPKTTRPLGERINLTFRVIRHTC
;
A
#
# COMPACT_ATOMS: atom_id res chain seq x y z
N MET A 1 37.21 6.23 22.49
CA MET A 1 36.90 7.31 21.55
C MET A 1 36.47 6.62 20.27
N ASP A 2 35.15 6.45 20.11
CA ASP A 2 34.58 5.83 18.92
C ASP A 2 34.37 6.92 17.88
N PRO A 3 34.94 6.82 16.66
CA PRO A 3 34.71 7.81 15.64
C PRO A 3 33.27 7.68 15.14
N GLN A 4 32.45 8.68 15.47
CA GLN A 4 31.13 8.89 14.88
C GLN A 4 31.26 8.92 13.35
N LEU A 5 30.68 7.92 12.69
CA LEU A 5 30.46 7.95 11.24
C LEU A 5 29.51 9.13 10.92
N PRO A 6 29.82 9.95 9.91
CA PRO A 6 29.07 11.15 9.62
C PRO A 6 27.66 10.81 9.08
N PHE A 7 26.64 11.37 9.73
CA PHE A 7 25.26 11.41 9.27
C PHE A 7 25.15 12.29 8.03
N PHE A 8 25.40 11.71 6.85
CA PHE A 8 24.86 12.21 5.59
C PHE A 8 23.83 11.19 5.13
N SER A 9 22.55 11.47 5.34
CA SER A 9 21.46 10.63 4.84
C SER A 9 21.36 10.81 3.33
N GLU A 10 22.02 9.95 2.58
CA GLU A 10 21.67 9.70 1.17
C GLU A 10 20.15 9.46 1.07
N PRO A 11 19.45 9.98 0.05
CA PRO A 11 18.07 9.60 -0.26
C PRO A 11 18.07 8.19 -0.87
N GLY A 12 18.55 7.21 -0.10
CA GLY A 12 18.72 5.83 -0.52
C GLY A 12 17.52 4.98 -0.18
N SER A 13 17.23 4.01 -1.04
CA SER A 13 16.32 2.91 -0.71
C SER A 13 16.97 1.94 0.28
N HIS A 14 16.16 1.27 1.08
CA HIS A 14 16.58 0.18 1.95
C HIS A 14 16.03 -1.14 1.42
N LEU A 15 16.91 -2.05 1.01
CA LEU A 15 16.54 -3.44 0.78
C LEU A 15 16.39 -4.13 2.13
N ILE A 16 15.21 -4.69 2.36
CA ILE A 16 14.88 -5.46 3.56
C ILE A 16 14.63 -6.89 3.09
N PRO A 17 15.64 -7.77 3.15
CA PRO A 17 15.48 -9.16 2.79
C PRO A 17 14.60 -9.86 3.82
N LEU A 18 13.61 -10.62 3.34
CA LEU A 18 12.81 -11.51 4.16
C LEU A 18 12.99 -12.94 3.65
N LYS A 19 12.74 -13.93 4.51
CA LYS A 19 12.59 -15.31 4.04
C LYS A 19 11.44 -15.35 3.02
N ASP A 20 11.64 -15.92 1.84
CA ASP A 20 10.59 -16.10 0.82
C ASP A 20 9.92 -14.79 0.35
N GLY A 21 10.64 -13.66 0.33
CA GLY A 21 10.14 -12.40 -0.20
C GLY A 21 11.10 -11.23 -0.01
N GLU A 22 10.83 -10.13 -0.71
CA GLU A 22 11.67 -8.93 -0.63
C GLU A 22 10.83 -7.68 -0.43
N LEU A 23 11.32 -6.78 0.42
CA LEU A 23 10.82 -5.43 0.58
C LEU A 23 11.90 -4.43 0.16
N VAL A 24 11.50 -3.39 -0.57
CA VAL A 24 12.36 -2.22 -0.84
C VAL A 24 11.64 -0.98 -0.32
N TYR A 25 12.25 -0.28 0.64
CA TYR A 25 11.63 0.86 1.30
C TYR A 25 12.37 2.17 1.00
N PHE A 26 11.63 3.17 0.56
CA PHE A 26 12.11 4.52 0.31
C PHE A 26 11.43 5.45 1.32
N PRO A 27 12.11 5.87 2.40
CA PRO A 27 11.47 6.66 3.46
C PRO A 27 11.02 8.05 2.98
N HIS A 28 11.70 8.61 1.98
CA HIS A 28 11.51 9.98 1.50
C HIS A 28 11.46 10.06 -0.02
N LEU A 29 10.73 9.15 -0.68
CA LEU A 29 10.59 9.17 -2.16
C LEU A 29 9.95 10.48 -2.64
N PHE A 30 8.94 10.94 -1.92
CA PHE A 30 8.34 12.26 -2.08
C PHE A 30 8.85 13.14 -0.95
N SER A 31 9.29 14.35 -1.28
CA SER A 31 9.69 15.33 -0.26
C SER A 31 8.50 15.68 0.64
N GLY A 32 8.74 16.22 1.83
CA GLY A 32 7.65 16.60 2.74
C GLY A 32 6.67 17.60 2.11
N GLU A 33 7.17 18.57 1.34
CA GLU A 33 6.34 19.55 0.63
C GLU A 33 5.51 18.90 -0.48
N GLU A 34 6.15 18.07 -1.30
CA GLU A 34 5.49 17.33 -2.38
C GLU A 34 4.40 16.40 -1.84
N ALA A 35 4.74 15.64 -0.80
CA ALA A 35 3.83 14.71 -0.15
C ALA A 35 2.63 15.42 0.50
N ASN A 36 2.82 16.63 1.08
CA ASN A 36 1.74 17.45 1.61
C ASN A 36 0.77 17.91 0.52
N LEU A 37 1.29 18.37 -0.64
CA LEU A 37 0.46 18.78 -1.78
C LEU A 37 -0.36 17.60 -2.31
N LEU A 38 0.27 16.43 -2.48
CA LEU A 38 -0.40 15.22 -2.91
C LEU A 38 -1.47 14.77 -1.90
N LEU A 39 -1.16 14.77 -0.61
CA LEU A 39 -2.11 14.41 0.44
C LEU A 39 -3.37 15.28 0.38
N LYS A 40 -3.19 16.60 0.30
CA LYS A 40 -4.29 17.55 0.20
C LYS A 40 -5.14 17.30 -1.04
N ALA A 41 -4.51 17.22 -2.21
CA ALA A 41 -5.21 17.01 -3.49
C ALA A 41 -6.01 15.70 -3.49
N LEU A 42 -5.44 14.60 -2.98
CA LEU A 42 -6.12 13.31 -2.94
C LEU A 42 -7.27 13.27 -1.91
N LEU A 43 -7.14 13.96 -0.77
CA LEU A 43 -8.23 14.08 0.20
C LEU A 43 -9.42 14.85 -0.37
N GLU A 44 -9.16 15.92 -1.13
CA GLU A 44 -10.18 16.81 -1.71
C GLU A 44 -10.84 16.22 -2.96
N ASN A 45 -10.05 15.59 -3.84
CA ASN A 45 -10.50 15.25 -5.20
C ASN A 45 -10.92 13.78 -5.40
N ILE A 46 -10.58 12.86 -4.47
CA ILE A 46 -11.05 11.48 -4.56
C ILE A 46 -12.43 11.35 -3.92
N HIS A 47 -13.35 10.71 -4.63
CA HIS A 47 -14.64 10.31 -4.08
C HIS A 47 -14.48 9.03 -3.23
N TRP A 48 -14.23 9.22 -1.94
CA TRP A 48 -14.01 8.13 -0.99
C TRP A 48 -15.31 7.41 -0.60
N GLN A 49 -15.32 6.08 -0.66
CA GLN A 49 -16.48 5.26 -0.29
C GLN A 49 -16.14 4.24 0.80
N GLN A 50 -17.08 3.97 1.70
CA GLN A 50 -16.92 2.92 2.70
C GLN A 50 -17.58 1.63 2.19
N GLU A 51 -16.76 0.67 1.82
CA GLU A 51 -17.22 -0.65 1.38
C GLU A 51 -17.68 -1.53 2.56
N SER A 52 -18.37 -2.61 2.24
CA SER A 52 -18.88 -3.57 3.22
C SER A 52 -18.87 -4.99 2.69
N MET A 53 -18.81 -5.96 3.60
CA MET A 53 -18.97 -7.38 3.28
C MET A 53 -19.93 -8.07 4.23
N MET A 54 -20.48 -9.21 3.81
CA MET A 54 -21.27 -10.07 4.69
C MET A 54 -20.34 -10.99 5.49
N MET A 55 -20.41 -10.91 6.81
CA MET A 55 -19.72 -11.82 7.74
C MET A 55 -20.74 -12.40 8.72
N TYR A 56 -20.85 -13.73 8.77
CA TYR A 56 -21.79 -14.44 9.65
C TYR A 56 -23.23 -13.91 9.58
N GLY A 57 -23.71 -13.61 8.37
CA GLY A 57 -25.06 -13.08 8.13
C GLY A 57 -25.25 -11.60 8.49
N LYS A 58 -24.20 -10.89 8.93
CA LYS A 58 -24.24 -9.45 9.23
C LYS A 58 -23.40 -8.66 8.23
N GLN A 59 -23.91 -7.52 7.80
CA GLN A 59 -23.13 -6.57 7.02
C GLN A 59 -22.11 -5.87 7.92
N VAL A 60 -20.82 -6.01 7.60
CA VAL A 60 -19.71 -5.39 8.32
C VAL A 60 -19.05 -4.38 7.40
N LEU A 61 -18.98 -3.12 7.85
CA LEU A 61 -18.26 -2.07 7.14
C LEU A 61 -16.76 -2.28 7.24
N PHE A 62 -16.05 -2.05 6.14
CA PHE A 62 -14.60 -2.00 6.20
C PHE A 62 -14.17 -0.79 7.05
N PRO A 63 -13.21 -0.96 7.97
CA PRO A 63 -12.73 0.11 8.82
C PRO A 63 -11.71 0.97 8.06
N ARG A 64 -12.11 1.51 6.90
CA ARG A 64 -11.37 2.47 6.07
C ARG A 64 -12.26 2.89 4.89
N LEU A 65 -11.95 4.02 4.28
CA LEU A 65 -12.54 4.41 3.00
C LEU A 65 -11.65 3.95 1.85
N MET A 66 -12.26 3.71 0.69
CA MET A 66 -11.60 3.16 -0.47
C MET A 66 -12.04 3.89 -1.74
N ALA A 67 -11.16 3.89 -2.75
CA ALA A 67 -11.48 4.25 -4.11
C ALA A 67 -10.53 3.51 -5.06
N TRP A 68 -11.03 3.09 -6.21
CA TRP A 68 -10.28 2.32 -7.19
C TRP A 68 -10.02 3.15 -8.44
N PHE A 69 -8.76 3.23 -8.90
CA PHE A 69 -8.43 3.83 -10.19
C PHE A 69 -7.57 2.88 -11.04
N GLY A 70 -7.59 3.03 -12.36
CA GLY A 70 -6.89 2.10 -13.24
C GLY A 70 -7.20 2.29 -14.72
N ASP A 71 -6.52 1.50 -15.54
CA ASP A 71 -6.75 1.46 -16.98
C ASP A 71 -8.13 0.86 -17.30
N ALA A 72 -8.70 1.26 -18.44
CA ALA A 72 -9.93 0.65 -18.93
C ALA A 72 -9.70 -0.85 -19.16
N GLY A 73 -10.48 -1.69 -18.49
CA GLY A 73 -10.33 -3.15 -18.55
C GLY A 73 -9.71 -3.78 -17.32
N SER A 74 -8.98 -3.03 -16.47
CA SER A 74 -8.40 -3.46 -15.18
C SER A 74 -9.44 -3.72 -14.09
N SER A 75 -10.51 -4.43 -14.45
CA SER A 75 -11.55 -4.87 -13.52
C SER A 75 -10.96 -5.90 -12.57
N TYR A 76 -11.39 -5.86 -11.32
CA TYR A 76 -10.90 -6.75 -10.29
C TYR A 76 -12.04 -7.28 -9.45
N SER A 77 -11.92 -8.54 -9.06
CA SER A 77 -12.90 -9.21 -8.22
C SER A 77 -12.44 -9.18 -6.77
N PHE A 78 -13.15 -8.44 -5.91
CA PHE A 78 -12.93 -8.46 -4.47
C PHE A 78 -14.20 -8.87 -3.74
N SER A 79 -14.11 -9.84 -2.82
CA SER A 79 -15.26 -10.29 -2.02
C SER A 79 -16.50 -10.69 -2.86
N GLY A 80 -16.28 -11.28 -4.05
CA GLY A 80 -17.34 -11.72 -4.96
C GLY A 80 -18.03 -10.60 -5.76
N LYS A 81 -17.51 -9.36 -5.70
CA LYS A 81 -17.97 -8.25 -6.54
C LYS A 81 -16.89 -7.85 -7.53
N THR A 82 -17.28 -7.65 -8.79
CA THR A 82 -16.43 -7.03 -9.81
C THR A 82 -16.53 -5.53 -9.67
N TYR A 83 -15.38 -4.88 -9.43
CA TYR A 83 -15.27 -3.43 -9.39
C TYR A 83 -14.61 -2.94 -10.67
N HIS A 84 -15.18 -1.89 -11.26
CA HIS A 84 -14.60 -1.20 -12.39
C HIS A 84 -13.79 0.00 -11.89
N PRO A 85 -12.53 0.15 -12.31
CA PRO A 85 -11.70 1.28 -11.91
C PRO A 85 -12.29 2.61 -12.41
N PHE A 86 -12.21 3.65 -11.59
CA PHE A 86 -12.33 5.02 -12.09
C PHE A 86 -11.12 5.36 -12.98
N PRO A 87 -11.27 6.26 -13.98
CA PRO A 87 -10.15 6.76 -14.75
C PRO A 87 -9.12 7.46 -13.87
N TRP A 88 -7.83 7.28 -14.19
CA TRP A 88 -6.74 7.93 -13.46
C TRP A 88 -6.91 9.45 -13.33
N THR A 89 -6.60 9.99 -12.15
CA THR A 89 -6.46 11.44 -11.94
C THR A 89 -5.04 11.90 -12.27
N LYS A 90 -4.85 13.21 -12.46
CA LYS A 90 -3.51 13.79 -12.71
C LYS A 90 -2.52 13.48 -11.58
N ASP A 91 -2.96 13.58 -10.33
CA ASP A 91 -2.12 13.29 -9.15
C ASP A 91 -1.74 11.81 -9.07
N LEU A 92 -2.67 10.90 -9.40
CA LEU A 92 -2.38 9.47 -9.41
C LEU A 92 -1.45 9.08 -10.55
N LEU A 93 -1.59 9.68 -11.74
CA LEU A 93 -0.64 9.48 -12.85
C LEU A 93 0.76 10.00 -12.50
N TYR A 94 0.83 11.13 -11.81
CA TYR A 94 2.10 11.68 -11.33
C TYR A 94 2.82 10.71 -10.38
N ILE A 95 2.09 10.22 -9.36
CA ILE A 95 2.62 9.25 -8.40
C ILE A 95 3.03 7.96 -9.12
N LYS A 96 2.16 7.42 -9.98
CA LYS A 96 2.42 6.23 -10.80
C LYS A 96 3.74 6.37 -11.57
N ASN A 97 3.89 7.42 -12.37
CA ASN A 97 5.08 7.63 -13.18
C ASN A 97 6.37 7.77 -12.35
N ARG A 98 6.27 8.28 -11.11
CA ARG A 98 7.40 8.35 -10.18
C ARG A 98 7.80 6.98 -9.66
N ILE A 99 6.84 6.18 -9.19
CA ILE A 99 7.13 4.87 -8.59
C ILE A 99 7.50 3.79 -9.61
N GLU A 100 7.06 3.89 -10.86
CA GLU A 100 7.37 2.91 -11.92
C GLU A 100 8.87 2.85 -12.22
N LYS A 101 9.58 3.97 -12.09
CA LYS A 101 11.05 4.04 -12.24
C LYS A 101 11.76 3.21 -11.18
N GLU A 102 11.26 3.25 -9.95
CA GLU A 102 11.82 2.51 -8.83
C GLU A 102 11.41 1.03 -8.83
N ALA A 103 10.17 0.76 -9.27
CA ALA A 103 9.60 -0.60 -9.26
C ALA A 103 10.01 -1.44 -10.48
N GLY A 104 10.45 -0.81 -11.58
CA GLY A 104 10.83 -1.50 -12.81
C GLY A 104 9.65 -2.19 -13.52
N VAL A 105 8.42 -1.82 -13.20
CA VAL A 105 7.19 -2.33 -13.82
C VAL A 105 6.23 -1.18 -14.10
N THR A 106 5.30 -1.38 -15.04
CA THR A 106 4.22 -0.43 -15.32
C THR A 106 2.94 -0.92 -14.64
N PHE A 107 2.40 -0.10 -13.74
CA PHE A 107 1.15 -0.41 -13.02
C PHE A 107 -0.07 -0.04 -13.87
N ASN A 108 -1.16 -0.78 -13.75
CA ASN A 108 -2.41 -0.51 -14.48
C ASN A 108 -3.63 -0.37 -13.54
N SER A 109 -3.38 -0.39 -12.23
CA SER A 109 -4.39 -0.33 -11.20
C SER A 109 -3.83 0.25 -9.90
N VAL A 110 -4.64 1.01 -9.16
CA VAL A 110 -4.36 1.46 -7.82
C VAL A 110 -5.61 1.34 -6.94
N LEU A 111 -5.42 0.74 -5.77
CA LEU A 111 -6.40 0.79 -4.68
C LEU A 111 -5.99 1.87 -3.69
N ALA A 112 -6.73 2.97 -3.68
CA ALA A 112 -6.58 4.03 -2.70
C ALA A 112 -7.32 3.67 -1.41
N ASN A 113 -6.64 3.76 -0.28
CA ASN A 113 -7.19 3.49 1.05
C ASN A 113 -6.98 4.74 1.92
N ARG A 114 -8.07 5.28 2.48
CA ARG A 114 -8.04 6.39 3.44
C ARG A 114 -8.41 5.88 4.82
N TYR A 115 -7.45 6.01 5.74
CA TYR A 115 -7.58 5.71 7.15
C TYR A 115 -7.85 7.04 7.86
N ARG A 116 -9.07 7.23 8.35
CA ARG A 116 -9.54 8.49 8.95
C ARG A 116 -8.86 8.79 10.28
N ASN A 117 -8.47 7.75 11.01
CA ASN A 117 -7.79 7.83 12.30
C ASN A 117 -7.18 6.46 12.69
N GLY A 118 -6.71 6.34 13.93
CA GLY A 118 -6.14 5.10 14.49
C GLY A 118 -7.10 3.91 14.61
N GLN A 119 -8.42 4.11 14.52
CA GLN A 119 -9.43 3.04 14.60
C GLN A 119 -9.74 2.39 13.24
N ASP A 120 -9.37 3.04 12.14
CA ASP A 120 -9.38 2.43 10.81
C ASP A 120 -8.20 1.46 10.67
N SER A 121 -8.38 0.34 9.99
CA SER A 121 -7.40 -0.76 9.92
C SER A 121 -7.55 -1.63 8.67
N MET A 122 -6.56 -2.48 8.45
CA MET A 122 -6.64 -3.62 7.54
C MET A 122 -6.10 -4.84 8.27
N GLY A 123 -6.90 -5.90 8.38
CA GLY A 123 -6.51 -7.12 9.08
C GLY A 123 -5.43 -7.91 8.33
N TRP A 124 -4.99 -9.02 8.91
CA TRP A 124 -4.04 -9.92 8.26
C TRP A 124 -4.59 -10.44 6.92
N HIS A 125 -3.87 -10.15 5.84
CA HIS A 125 -4.17 -10.59 4.48
C HIS A 125 -2.87 -10.72 3.67
N ALA A 126 -2.96 -11.30 2.49
CA ALA A 126 -1.94 -11.20 1.46
C ALA A 126 -2.61 -10.68 0.19
N ASP A 127 -1.85 -10.03 -0.69
CA ASP A 127 -2.33 -9.66 -2.02
C ASP A 127 -2.07 -10.85 -2.97
N ASP A 128 -2.85 -11.92 -2.81
CA ASP A 128 -2.69 -13.20 -3.52
C ASP A 128 -3.84 -13.51 -4.49
N GLU A 129 -4.52 -12.46 -4.99
CA GLU A 129 -5.58 -12.63 -5.97
C GLU A 129 -5.06 -13.15 -7.31
N PRO A 130 -5.76 -14.11 -7.96
CA PRO A 130 -5.30 -14.73 -9.20
C PRO A 130 -4.94 -13.75 -10.31
N GLU A 131 -5.68 -12.63 -10.41
CA GLU A 131 -5.48 -11.58 -11.40
C GLU A 131 -4.13 -10.86 -11.24
N LEU A 132 -3.45 -10.96 -10.10
CA LEU A 132 -2.10 -10.40 -9.93
C LEU A 132 -1.01 -11.29 -10.55
N GLY A 133 -1.34 -12.55 -10.85
CA GLY A 133 -0.42 -13.55 -11.35
C GLY A 133 0.59 -14.01 -10.29
N ARG A 134 1.63 -14.72 -10.76
CA ARG A 134 2.68 -15.24 -9.89
C ARG A 134 3.72 -14.15 -9.57
N ASP A 135 4.08 -14.07 -8.29
CA ASP A 135 5.13 -13.20 -7.73
C ASP A 135 4.92 -11.71 -8.10
N PRO A 136 3.76 -11.12 -7.75
CA PRO A 136 3.42 -9.77 -8.17
C PRO A 136 4.35 -8.73 -7.54
N VAL A 137 4.69 -7.70 -8.32
CA VAL A 137 5.31 -6.47 -7.81
C VAL A 137 4.19 -5.53 -7.39
N ILE A 138 4.21 -5.10 -6.13
CA ILE A 138 3.20 -4.21 -5.54
C ILE A 138 3.92 -3.01 -4.93
N ALA A 139 3.45 -1.81 -5.26
CA ALA A 139 4.00 -0.56 -4.73
C ALA A 139 2.98 0.12 -3.82
N SER A 140 3.39 0.46 -2.61
CA SER A 140 2.58 1.10 -1.58
C SER A 140 3.14 2.49 -1.25
N VAL A 141 2.44 3.53 -1.69
CA VAL A 141 2.77 4.93 -1.39
C VAL A 141 1.97 5.41 -0.19
N ASN A 142 2.64 6.10 0.74
CA ASN A 142 2.09 6.47 2.05
C ASN A 142 2.12 7.97 2.26
N LEU A 143 0.96 8.58 2.51
CA LEU A 143 0.79 10.01 2.71
C LEU A 143 -0.01 10.27 4.00
N GLY A 144 0.33 11.34 4.74
CA GLY A 144 -0.30 11.65 6.03
C GLY A 144 0.32 10.91 7.21
N ALA A 145 -0.50 10.60 8.21
CA ALA A 145 -0.04 10.04 9.48
C ALA A 145 0.66 8.69 9.32
N SER A 146 1.81 8.54 9.99
CA SER A 146 2.57 7.29 9.99
C SER A 146 1.77 6.14 10.60
N ARG A 147 1.89 4.94 10.01
CA ARG A 147 1.22 3.73 10.52
C ARG A 147 2.17 2.54 10.55
N ARG A 148 2.02 1.73 11.60
CA ARG A 148 2.65 0.41 11.67
C ARG A 148 2.13 -0.46 10.54
N PHE A 149 3.04 -1.09 9.84
CA PHE A 149 2.81 -2.14 8.86
C PHE A 149 3.50 -3.40 9.35
N MET A 150 2.72 -4.41 9.67
CA MET A 150 3.22 -5.63 10.28
C MET A 150 3.14 -6.76 9.27
N LEU A 151 4.18 -7.58 9.18
CA LEU A 151 4.23 -8.80 8.40
C LEU A 151 4.41 -10.01 9.32
N ARG A 152 3.78 -11.13 8.96
CA ARG A 152 4.00 -12.45 9.57
C ARG A 152 4.06 -13.53 8.50
N HIS A 153 4.96 -14.48 8.64
CA HIS A 153 4.99 -15.63 7.74
C HIS A 153 3.78 -16.53 7.99
N LYS A 154 3.20 -17.10 6.92
CA LYS A 154 1.98 -17.94 7.00
C LYS A 154 2.24 -19.24 7.78
N THR A 155 3.45 -19.81 7.65
CA THR A 155 3.80 -21.12 8.25
C THR A 155 4.88 -21.06 9.34
N GLU A 156 5.68 -19.99 9.41
CA GLU A 156 6.87 -19.91 10.28
C GLU A 156 6.60 -18.90 11.40
N LYS A 157 6.20 -19.38 12.57
CA LYS A 157 5.59 -18.52 13.62
C LYS A 157 6.53 -17.44 14.17
N ASP A 158 7.83 -17.68 14.12
CA ASP A 158 8.88 -16.78 14.61
C ASP A 158 9.28 -15.72 13.59
N GLN A 159 8.83 -15.86 12.34
CA GLN A 159 9.12 -14.92 11.25
C GLN A 159 8.09 -13.79 11.25
N ARG A 160 8.50 -12.65 11.80
CA ARG A 160 7.69 -11.41 11.87
C ARG A 160 8.56 -10.22 11.55
N TYR A 161 7.97 -9.23 10.90
CA TYR A 161 8.62 -7.98 10.59
C TYR A 161 7.66 -6.82 10.83
N GLU A 162 8.19 -5.67 11.22
CA GLU A 162 7.40 -4.47 11.41
C GLU A 162 8.15 -3.28 10.83
N LEU A 163 7.42 -2.45 10.10
CA LEU A 163 7.90 -1.21 9.52
C LEU A 163 6.91 -0.10 9.83
N GLU A 164 7.41 1.07 10.20
CA GLU A 164 6.57 2.26 10.24
C GLU A 164 6.59 2.93 8.86
N LEU A 165 5.42 2.96 8.21
CA LEU A 165 5.25 3.61 6.91
C LEU A 165 4.99 5.10 7.12
N GLN A 166 5.95 5.92 6.70
CA GLN A 166 6.00 7.35 6.97
C GLN A 166 5.40 8.18 5.83
N HIS A 167 5.16 9.45 6.09
CA HIS A 167 4.72 10.41 5.10
C HIS A 167 5.72 10.55 3.95
N GLY A 168 5.26 10.43 2.70
CA GLY A 168 6.09 10.55 1.51
C GLY A 168 6.86 9.27 1.16
N SER A 169 6.63 8.18 1.88
CA SER A 169 7.36 6.93 1.68
C SER A 169 6.75 6.03 0.61
N LEU A 170 7.61 5.22 -0.02
CA LEU A 170 7.24 4.11 -0.89
C LEU A 170 7.75 2.80 -0.28
N LEU A 171 6.88 1.80 -0.22
CA LEU A 171 7.23 0.41 0.03
C LEU A 171 6.94 -0.43 -1.21
N ILE A 172 7.96 -1.08 -1.76
CA ILE A 172 7.80 -2.08 -2.82
C ILE A 172 7.83 -3.47 -2.18
N MET A 173 6.84 -4.30 -2.50
CA MET A 173 6.73 -5.70 -2.14
C MET A 173 6.90 -6.54 -3.41
N LYS A 174 7.82 -7.50 -3.42
CA LYS A 174 8.10 -8.32 -4.63
C LYS A 174 8.62 -9.72 -4.28
N GLY A 175 8.84 -10.52 -5.32
CA GLY A 175 9.23 -11.93 -5.20
C GLY A 175 8.06 -12.77 -4.69
N ALA A 176 8.37 -13.84 -3.95
CA ALA A 176 7.35 -14.76 -3.46
C ALA A 176 6.56 -14.25 -2.24
N LEU A 177 6.72 -12.98 -1.86
CA LEU A 177 6.24 -12.42 -0.60
C LEU A 177 4.74 -12.70 -0.35
N GLN A 178 3.88 -12.47 -1.35
CA GLN A 178 2.43 -12.61 -1.18
C GLN A 178 1.98 -14.07 -0.99
N HIS A 179 2.80 -15.04 -1.43
CA HIS A 179 2.51 -16.46 -1.21
C HIS A 179 2.80 -16.87 0.23
N HIS A 180 3.86 -16.31 0.82
CA HIS A 180 4.43 -16.79 2.08
C HIS A 180 4.13 -15.90 3.29
N TRP A 181 3.81 -14.62 3.07
CA TRP A 181 3.58 -13.65 4.13
C TRP A 181 2.15 -13.12 4.10
N GLN A 182 1.67 -12.77 5.29
CA GLN A 182 0.52 -11.90 5.46
C GLN A 182 0.97 -10.58 6.05
N HIS A 183 0.26 -9.51 5.74
CA HIS A 183 0.50 -8.19 6.29
C HIS A 183 -0.79 -7.56 6.82
N GLN A 184 -0.63 -6.56 7.70
CA GLN A 184 -1.74 -5.81 8.28
C GLN A 184 -1.36 -4.37 8.62
N VAL A 185 -2.37 -3.53 8.74
CA VAL A 185 -2.29 -2.19 9.35
C VAL A 185 -3.19 -2.22 10.60
N PRO A 186 -2.63 -2.42 11.81
CA PRO A 186 -3.41 -2.60 13.03
C PRO A 186 -4.07 -1.29 13.48
N LYS A 187 -5.13 -1.42 14.28
CA LYS A 187 -5.71 -0.30 15.02
C LYS A 187 -4.75 0.19 16.10
N THR A 188 -4.91 1.44 16.50
CA THR A 188 -4.23 2.03 17.66
C THR A 188 -5.15 2.98 18.40
N THR A 189 -5.01 3.01 19.72
CA THR A 189 -5.67 3.98 20.59
C THR A 189 -4.96 5.33 20.62
N ARG A 190 -3.74 5.42 20.08
CA ARG A 190 -3.03 6.70 19.94
C ARG A 190 -3.81 7.60 18.98
N PRO A 191 -4.01 8.90 19.31
CA PRO A 191 -4.60 9.83 18.37
C PRO A 191 -3.68 9.98 17.16
N LEU A 192 -4.20 9.67 15.98
CA LEU A 192 -3.50 9.79 14.70
C LEU A 192 -4.36 10.58 13.74
N GLY A 193 -3.70 11.41 12.92
CA GLY A 193 -4.33 12.07 11.78
C GLY A 193 -4.68 11.11 10.65
N GLU A 194 -5.16 11.66 9.55
CA GLU A 194 -5.53 10.89 8.38
C GLU A 194 -4.30 10.33 7.65
N ARG A 195 -4.45 9.14 7.07
CA ARG A 195 -3.46 8.52 6.18
C ARG A 195 -4.13 8.10 4.88
N ILE A 196 -3.49 8.42 3.76
CA ILE A 196 -3.77 7.81 2.47
C ILE A 196 -2.67 6.79 2.16
N ASN A 197 -3.09 5.62 1.71
CA ASN A 197 -2.25 4.57 1.16
C ASN A 197 -2.70 4.26 -0.25
N LEU A 198 -1.80 4.34 -1.20
CA LEU A 198 -2.05 3.98 -2.60
C LEU A 198 -1.32 2.68 -2.90
N THR A 199 -2.07 1.59 -3.11
CA THR A 199 -1.50 0.28 -3.45
C THR A 199 -1.63 0.05 -4.95
N PHE A 200 -0.53 0.21 -5.67
CA PHE A 200 -0.42 0.03 -7.11
C PHE A 200 -0.10 -1.43 -7.47
N ARG A 201 -0.77 -1.95 -8.50
CA ARG A 201 -0.67 -3.35 -8.93
C ARG A 201 -0.70 -3.47 -10.45
N VAL A 202 -0.25 -4.63 -10.93
CA VAL A 202 -0.39 -5.06 -12.33
C VAL A 202 -1.47 -6.14 -12.37
N ILE A 203 -2.64 -5.78 -12.86
CA ILE A 203 -3.75 -6.70 -13.11
C ILE A 203 -3.49 -7.38 -14.45
N ARG A 204 -3.39 -8.71 -14.45
CA ARG A 204 -3.28 -9.54 -15.64
C ARG A 204 -4.66 -9.95 -16.08
N HIS A 205 -4.99 -9.71 -17.34
CA HIS A 205 -6.13 -10.35 -17.97
C HIS A 205 -5.75 -11.79 -18.27
N THR A 206 -6.46 -12.75 -17.67
CA THR A 206 -6.41 -14.13 -18.16
C THR A 206 -7.04 -14.15 -19.55
N CYS A 207 -6.21 -14.44 -20.56
CA CYS A 207 -6.69 -14.94 -21.85
C CYS A 207 -7.33 -16.33 -21.67
#